data_AF-A0A0S8CHU1-F1
#
_entry.id   AF-A0A0S8CHU1-F1
#
_cell.length_a   1.000
_cell.length_b   1.000
_cell.length_c   1.000
_cell.angle_alpha   90.00
_cell.angle_beta   90.00
_cell.angle_gamma   90.00
#
_symmetry.space_group_name_H-M   'P 1'
#
loop_
_entity.id
_entity.type
_entity.pdbx_description
1 polymer ?
#
loop_
_entity_poly.entity_id
_entity_poly.type
_entity_poly.pdbx_seq_one_letter_code
_entity_poly.pdbx_strand_id
1 'polypeptide(L)'
;MRIWPILVFAIALLTFGFSTSAFGFGDNKFEKEVEKEQGSVKLTREVQRGAYDVITTEELKNLIDSGKEVLVVDTMPYEDSYQKQHIPGAKQFLFPIPEMETWDTKETDGKTQDDFAELLG
;
A
#
# COMPACT_ATOMS: atom_id res chain seq x y z
N MET A 1 22.54 55.46 24.93
CA MET A 1 22.69 53.99 25.09
C MET A 1 23.01 53.39 23.73
N ARG A 2 24.11 52.64 23.60
CA ARG A 2 24.50 52.01 22.32
C ARG A 2 23.70 50.71 22.19
N ILE A 3 22.65 50.72 21.37
CA ILE A 3 21.68 49.61 21.17
C ILE A 3 22.24 48.45 20.32
N TRP A 4 23.35 48.68 19.63
CA TRP A 4 24.04 47.74 18.75
C TRP A 4 24.41 46.38 19.39
N PRO A 5 25.04 46.31 20.58
CA PRO A 5 25.37 45.02 21.21
C PRO A 5 24.12 44.22 21.62
N ILE A 6 23.01 44.87 21.96
CA ILE A 6 21.75 44.21 22.36
C ILE A 6 21.08 43.57 21.13
N LEU A 7 21.09 44.26 19.99
CA LEU A 7 20.58 43.75 18.72
C LEU A 7 21.40 42.55 18.21
N VAL A 8 22.74 42.61 18.30
CA VAL A 8 23.60 41.49 17.91
C VAL A 8 23.36 40.27 18.80
N PHE A 9 23.18 40.46 20.11
CA PHE A 9 22.91 39.36 21.04
C PHE A 9 21.52 38.74 20.82
N ALA A 10 20.51 39.56 20.51
CA ALA A 10 19.16 39.09 20.19
C ALA A 10 19.12 38.29 18.88
N ILE A 11 19.84 38.74 17.84
CA ILE A 11 19.95 38.01 16.56
C ILE A 11 20.69 36.69 16.76
N ALA A 12 21.77 36.68 17.55
CA ALA A 12 22.51 35.45 17.87
C ALA A 12 21.63 34.41 18.58
N LEU A 13 20.83 34.82 19.57
CA LEU A 13 19.87 33.95 20.27
C LEU A 13 18.76 33.41 19.35
N LEU A 14 18.27 34.23 18.43
CA LEU A 14 17.28 33.80 17.42
C LEU A 14 17.88 32.77 16.45
N THR A 15 19.11 33.00 15.97
CA THR A 15 19.79 32.04 15.08
C THR A 15 20.15 30.73 15.77
N PHE A 16 20.47 30.75 17.08
CA PHE A 16 20.71 29.54 17.85
C PHE A 16 19.41 28.78 18.16
N GLY A 17 18.34 29.50 18.51
CA GLY A 17 17.01 28.92 18.79
C GLY A 17 16.34 28.25 17.58
N PHE A 18 16.66 28.68 16.35
CA PHE A 18 16.16 28.06 15.13
C PHE A 18 17.04 26.91 14.61
N SER A 19 18.26 26.72 15.13
CA SER A 19 19.15 25.64 14.69
C SER A 19 18.79 24.26 15.28
N THR A 20 17.92 24.21 16.30
CA THR A 20 17.51 22.96 16.96
C THR A 20 16.40 22.21 16.23
N SER A 21 15.83 22.77 15.16
CA SER A 21 14.75 22.15 14.38
C SER A 21 15.24 21.19 13.29
N ALA A 22 16.55 21.08 13.06
CA ALA A 22 17.12 20.23 12.01
C ALA A 22 17.22 18.72 12.37
N PHE A 23 16.94 18.32 13.62
CA PHE A 23 17.16 16.95 14.10
C PHE A 23 15.94 16.27 14.74
N GLY A 24 14.73 16.86 14.70
CA GLY A 24 13.64 16.38 15.56
C GLY A 24 12.22 16.44 15.02
N PHE A 25 11.99 16.55 13.70
CA PHE A 25 10.65 16.54 13.13
C PHE A 25 10.52 15.48 12.03
N GLY A 26 10.26 14.24 12.43
CA GLY A 26 9.94 13.11 11.56
C GLY A 26 10.29 11.77 12.21
N ASP A 27 9.51 10.72 11.96
CA ASP A 27 9.79 9.37 12.47
C ASP A 27 11.24 8.99 12.19
N ASN A 28 11.85 8.29 13.15
CA ASN A 28 13.26 7.94 13.12
C ASN A 28 13.60 7.25 11.79
N LYS A 29 14.56 7.79 11.03
CA LYS A 29 14.97 7.25 9.73
C LYS A 29 15.22 5.74 9.80
N PHE A 30 15.79 5.26 10.91
CA PHE A 30 16.06 3.84 11.13
C PHE A 30 14.77 3.01 11.29
N GLU A 31 13.73 3.55 11.91
CA GLU A 31 12.43 2.86 12.03
C GLU A 31 11.79 2.67 10.65
N LYS A 32 11.81 3.72 9.80
CA LYS A 32 11.32 3.64 8.42
C LYS A 32 12.10 2.64 7.56
N GLU A 33 13.41 2.55 7.76
CA GLU A 33 14.26 1.55 7.09
C GLU A 33 13.86 0.12 7.51
N VAL A 34 13.65 -0.11 8.82
CA VAL A 34 13.23 -1.42 9.34
C VAL A 34 11.83 -1.80 8.87
N GLU A 35 10.85 -0.88 8.87
CA GLU A 35 9.50 -1.14 8.36
C GLU A 35 9.52 -1.53 6.88
N LYS A 36 10.33 -0.82 6.07
CA LYS A 36 10.50 -1.13 4.64
C LYS A 36 11.16 -2.49 4.42
N GLU A 37 12.17 -2.83 5.22
CA GLU A 37 12.81 -4.15 5.19
C GLU A 37 11.79 -5.25 5.50
N GLN A 38 11.04 -5.11 6.60
CA GLN A 38 10.02 -6.08 7.02
C GLN A 38 8.94 -6.28 5.96
N GLY A 39 8.42 -5.19 5.38
CA GLY A 39 7.44 -5.25 4.29
C GLY A 39 7.99 -5.98 3.05
N SER A 40 9.25 -5.71 2.68
CA SER A 40 9.89 -6.34 1.51
C SER A 40 10.11 -7.84 1.72
N VAL A 41 10.56 -8.24 2.91
CA VAL A 41 10.76 -9.65 3.27
C VAL A 41 9.40 -10.38 3.34
N LYS A 42 8.38 -9.74 3.92
CA LYS A 42 7.02 -10.30 3.99
C LYS A 42 6.46 -10.56 2.59
N LEU A 43 6.47 -9.54 1.71
CA LEU A 43 6.02 -9.68 0.33
C LEU A 43 6.74 -10.83 -0.40
N THR A 44 8.06 -10.89 -0.29
CA THR A 44 8.87 -11.95 -0.93
C THR A 44 8.45 -13.34 -0.47
N ARG A 45 8.20 -13.53 0.83
CA ARG A 45 7.75 -14.81 1.39
C ARG A 45 6.33 -15.16 0.97
N GLU A 46 5.43 -14.19 0.90
CA GLU A 46 4.04 -14.39 0.47
C GLU A 46 3.96 -14.80 -1.00
N VAL A 47 4.74 -14.15 -1.87
CA VAL A 47 4.90 -14.49 -3.29
C VAL A 47 5.42 -15.92 -3.44
N GLN A 48 6.51 -16.27 -2.74
CA GLN A 48 7.07 -17.62 -2.77
C GLN A 48 6.10 -18.69 -2.28
N ARG A 49 5.37 -18.40 -1.19
CA ARG A 49 4.40 -19.33 -0.60
C ARG A 49 3.16 -19.51 -1.47
N GLY A 50 2.66 -18.43 -2.06
CA GLY A 50 1.46 -18.43 -2.90
C GLY A 50 1.70 -18.92 -4.33
N ALA A 51 2.96 -19.14 -4.72
CA ALA A 51 3.36 -19.62 -6.04
C ALA A 51 2.80 -18.77 -7.22
N TYR A 52 2.66 -17.46 -6.98
CA TYR A 52 2.28 -16.47 -7.99
C TYR A 52 3.42 -15.47 -8.20
N ASP A 53 3.37 -14.72 -9.29
CA ASP A 53 4.31 -13.62 -9.58
C ASP A 53 3.67 -12.27 -9.23
N VAL A 54 4.50 -11.22 -9.14
CA VAL A 54 4.07 -9.85 -8.95
C VAL A 54 4.39 -9.03 -10.19
N ILE A 55 3.44 -8.19 -10.60
CA ILE A 55 3.60 -7.27 -11.73
C ILE A 55 3.41 -5.83 -11.27
N THR A 56 4.09 -4.92 -11.94
CA THR A 56 3.94 -3.48 -11.76
C THR A 56 2.64 -2.97 -12.39
N THR A 57 2.23 -1.75 -12.01
CA THR A 57 1.08 -1.08 -12.63
C THR A 57 1.28 -0.84 -14.14
N GLU A 58 2.51 -0.58 -14.57
CA GLU A 58 2.84 -0.39 -15.98
C GLU A 58 2.71 -1.70 -16.76
N GLU A 59 3.23 -2.81 -16.23
CA GLU A 59 3.06 -4.13 -16.84
C GLU A 59 1.59 -4.55 -16.91
N LEU A 60 0.81 -4.31 -15.85
CA LEU A 60 -0.63 -4.55 -15.85
C LEU A 60 -1.33 -3.73 -16.94
N LYS A 61 -1.01 -2.44 -17.06
CA LYS A 61 -1.57 -1.58 -18.12
C LYS A 61 -1.22 -2.13 -19.51
N ASN A 62 0.04 -2.51 -19.72
CA ASN A 62 0.50 -3.07 -20.99
C ASN A 62 -0.21 -4.40 -21.32
N LEU A 63 -0.48 -5.25 -20.32
CA LEU A 63 -1.25 -6.48 -20.49
C LEU A 63 -2.68 -6.19 -20.95
N ILE A 64 -3.36 -5.25 -20.30
CA ILE A 64 -4.72 -4.82 -20.66
C ILE A 64 -4.74 -4.23 -22.08
N ASP A 65 -3.79 -3.35 -22.39
CA ASP A 65 -3.70 -2.68 -23.69
C ASP A 65 -3.27 -3.63 -24.83
N SER A 66 -2.64 -4.77 -24.51
CA SER A 66 -2.14 -5.73 -25.51
C SER A 66 -3.25 -6.46 -26.27
N GLY A 67 -4.50 -6.38 -25.81
CA GLY A 67 -5.64 -7.08 -26.41
C GLY A 67 -5.65 -8.60 -26.17
N LYS A 68 -4.74 -9.12 -25.34
CA LYS A 68 -4.80 -10.50 -24.85
C LYS A 68 -6.02 -10.66 -23.94
N GLU A 69 -6.56 -11.87 -23.91
CA GLU A 69 -7.59 -12.22 -22.94
C GLU A 69 -6.94 -12.33 -21.54
N VAL A 70 -7.26 -11.36 -20.68
CA VAL A 70 -6.75 -11.25 -19.32
C VAL A 70 -7.93 -11.10 -18.37
N LEU A 71 -8.07 -12.02 -17.42
CA LEU A 71 -9.03 -11.91 -16.33
C LEU A 71 -8.39 -11.16 -15.16
N VAL A 72 -8.96 -10.01 -14.82
CA VAL A 72 -8.57 -9.24 -13.63
C VAL A 72 -9.63 -9.45 -12.56
N VAL A 73 -9.23 -9.93 -11.38
CA VAL A 73 -10.12 -10.15 -10.24
C VAL A 73 -9.80 -9.13 -9.15
N ASP A 74 -10.78 -8.32 -8.78
CA ASP A 74 -10.70 -7.40 -7.64
C ASP A 74 -11.33 -8.08 -6.41
N THR A 75 -10.52 -8.25 -5.38
CA THR A 75 -10.90 -9.01 -4.18
C THR A 75 -11.48 -8.17 -3.05
N MET A 76 -11.72 -6.88 -3.29
CA MET A 76 -12.22 -5.95 -2.27
C MET A 76 -13.75 -6.04 -2.09
N PRO A 77 -14.29 -5.52 -0.95
CA PRO A 77 -15.73 -5.40 -0.74
C PRO A 77 -16.44 -4.61 -1.85
N TYR A 78 -17.62 -5.08 -2.24
CA TYR A 78 -18.34 -4.52 -3.38
C TYR A 78 -18.78 -3.07 -3.14
N GLU A 79 -19.62 -2.83 -2.13
CA GLU A 79 -20.20 -1.50 -1.86
C GLU A 79 -19.14 -0.52 -1.34
N ASP A 80 -18.22 -1.00 -0.50
CA ASP A 80 -17.26 -0.15 0.18
C ASP A 80 -16.03 0.21 -0.65
N SER A 81 -15.74 -0.52 -1.73
CA SER A 81 -14.58 -0.27 -2.58
C SER A 81 -14.90 -0.42 -4.07
N TYR A 82 -15.18 -1.63 -4.54
CA TYR A 82 -15.25 -1.93 -5.98
C TYR A 82 -16.23 -1.02 -6.72
N GLN A 83 -17.43 -0.81 -6.17
CA GLN A 83 -18.45 0.05 -6.76
C GLN A 83 -17.99 1.52 -6.85
N LYS A 84 -17.19 1.99 -5.89
CA LYS A 84 -16.68 3.37 -5.87
C LYS A 84 -15.64 3.56 -6.96
N GLN A 85 -14.71 2.63 -7.08
CA GLN A 85 -13.68 2.61 -8.12
C GLN A 85 -13.04 1.24 -8.23
N HIS A 86 -12.80 0.81 -9.47
CA HIS A 86 -12.07 -0.41 -9.80
C HIS A 86 -11.38 -0.25 -11.16
N ILE A 87 -10.48 -1.17 -11.48
CA ILE A 87 -9.83 -1.24 -12.80
C ILE A 87 -10.90 -1.60 -13.85
N PRO A 88 -11.01 -0.86 -14.97
CA PRO A 88 -12.00 -1.17 -16.01
C PRO A 88 -11.90 -2.61 -16.49
N GLY A 89 -13.04 -3.31 -16.51
CA GLY A 89 -13.13 -4.70 -16.96
C GLY A 89 -12.78 -5.75 -15.89
N ALA A 90 -12.31 -5.34 -14.71
CA ALA A 90 -12.14 -6.25 -13.59
C ALA A 90 -13.48 -6.91 -13.21
N LYS A 91 -13.39 -8.07 -12.56
CA LYS A 91 -14.52 -8.79 -11.95
C LYS A 91 -14.34 -8.78 -10.45
N GLN A 92 -15.41 -8.50 -9.71
CA GLN A 92 -15.36 -8.50 -8.25
C GLN A 92 -15.57 -9.91 -7.70
N PHE A 93 -14.73 -10.31 -6.73
CA PHE A 93 -14.92 -11.50 -5.91
C PHE A 93 -14.28 -11.32 -4.53
N LEU A 94 -15.09 -11.10 -3.49
CA LEU A 94 -14.58 -10.80 -2.14
C LEU A 94 -13.71 -11.93 -1.58
N PHE A 95 -12.55 -11.57 -1.05
CA PHE A 95 -11.76 -12.41 -0.14
C PHE A 95 -11.40 -11.65 1.14
N PRO A 96 -11.25 -12.35 2.27
CA PRO A 96 -10.80 -11.73 3.52
C PRO A 96 -9.33 -11.31 3.43
N ILE A 97 -8.94 -10.33 4.27
CA ILE A 97 -7.52 -9.91 4.38
C ILE A 97 -6.65 -11.03 4.98
N PRO A 98 -7.08 -11.73 6.06
CA PRO A 98 -6.39 -12.93 6.52
C PRO A 98 -6.44 -14.07 5.50
N GLU A 99 -5.45 -14.96 5.58
CA GLU A 99 -5.44 -16.20 4.81
C GLU A 99 -6.62 -17.09 5.19
N MET A 100 -7.39 -17.50 4.19
CA MET A 100 -8.53 -18.40 4.34
C MET A 100 -8.08 -19.84 4.06
N GLU A 101 -7.59 -20.54 5.08
CA GLU A 101 -7.08 -21.92 4.94
C GLU A 101 -8.15 -22.91 4.48
N THR A 102 -9.39 -22.69 4.91
CA THR A 102 -10.57 -23.45 4.49
C THR A 102 -11.64 -22.48 4.01
N TRP A 103 -12.33 -22.81 2.92
CA TRP A 103 -13.36 -21.93 2.36
C TRP A 103 -14.48 -21.62 3.37
N ASP A 104 -14.70 -20.34 3.64
CA ASP A 104 -15.85 -19.84 4.41
C ASP A 104 -16.66 -18.89 3.53
N THR A 105 -17.91 -19.24 3.28
CA THR A 105 -18.82 -18.42 2.47
C THR A 105 -19.14 -17.09 3.15
N LYS A 106 -19.03 -16.98 4.48
CA LYS A 106 -19.26 -15.72 5.20
C LYS A 106 -18.20 -14.67 4.90
N GLU A 107 -16.97 -15.12 4.62
CA GLU A 107 -15.83 -14.25 4.32
C GLU A 107 -15.75 -13.86 2.83
N THR A 108 -16.64 -14.42 2.00
CA THR A 108 -16.66 -14.27 0.53
C THR A 108 -18.02 -13.79 0.02
N ASP A 109 -18.79 -13.08 0.87
CA ASP A 109 -20.11 -12.53 0.53
C ASP A 109 -21.12 -13.59 0.07
N GLY A 110 -21.09 -14.76 0.73
CA GLY A 110 -21.94 -15.90 0.44
C GLY A 110 -21.50 -16.74 -0.76
N LYS A 111 -20.43 -16.36 -1.48
CA LYS A 111 -19.95 -17.08 -2.67
C LYS A 111 -19.21 -18.36 -2.30
N THR A 112 -19.41 -19.39 -3.09
CA THR A 112 -18.79 -20.70 -2.92
C THR A 112 -17.49 -20.81 -3.72
N GLN A 113 -16.73 -21.88 -3.44
CA GLN A 113 -15.55 -22.21 -4.24
C GLN A 113 -15.91 -22.49 -5.71
N ASP A 114 -17.09 -23.08 -5.96
CA ASP A 114 -17.58 -23.36 -7.30
C ASP A 114 -17.90 -22.05 -8.05
N ASP A 115 -18.46 -21.05 -7.37
CA ASP A 115 -18.69 -19.72 -7.97
C ASP A 115 -17.37 -19.04 -8.37
N PHE A 116 -16.30 -19.25 -7.59
CA PHE A 116 -14.97 -18.75 -7.95
C PHE A 116 -14.38 -19.53 -9.12
N ALA A 117 -14.55 -20.85 -9.14
CA ALA A 117 -14.08 -21.66 -10.27
C ALA A 117 -14.80 -21.27 -11.58
N GLU A 118 -16.11 -21.03 -11.54
CA GLU A 118 -16.87 -20.55 -12.70
C GLU A 118 -16.36 -19.18 -13.20
N LEU A 119 -15.92 -18.30 -12.30
CA LEU A 119 -15.32 -17.01 -12.67
C LEU A 119 -14.02 -17.19 -13.47
N LEU A 120 -13.23 -18.22 -13.17
CA LEU A 120 -11.94 -18.48 -13.81
C LEU A 120 -12.06 -19.08 -15.22
N GLY A 121 -13.24 -19.62 -15.58
CA GLY A 121 -13.50 -20.30 -16.85
C GLY A 121 -13.03 -21.76 -16.86
#